data_AF-A0A1W9XBQ4-F1
#
_entry.id   AF-A0A1W9XBQ4-F1
#
_cell.length_a   1.000
_cell.length_b   1.000
_cell.length_c   1.000
_cell.angle_alpha   90.00
_cell.angle_beta   90.00
_cell.angle_gamma   90.00
#
_symmetry.space_group_name_H-M   'P 1'
#
loop_
_entity.id
_entity.type
_entity.pdbx_description
1 polymer ?
#
loop_
_entity_poly.entity_id
_entity_poly.type
_entity_poly.pdbx_seq_one_letter_code
_entity_poly.pdbx_strand_id
1 'polypeptide(L)'
;MDEKFLEFWGNVLISAAKGKKNADDISHWVQEGLGSFSELTTMFQKFYGLDGLPERSDEYRTMAKKATREFQSSLKEYLAMMGMASKDDHLNLVAKYEKLKEKCADQEESIRHLRMLLNAKGMNDAHTMENFQGMVKDQGEFFQKMVTGFIQGMGSKEKDLTAQKTQKDNLKGERTQDGPSENAQSDD
;
A
#
# COMPACT_ATOMS: atom_id res chain seq x y z
N MET A 1 19.02 7.02 -15.28
CA MET A 1 20.36 7.45 -14.84
C MET A 1 21.17 7.69 -16.10
N ASP A 2 21.89 8.81 -16.19
CA ASP A 2 22.65 9.20 -17.39
C ASP A 2 24.10 8.69 -17.36
N GLU A 3 24.65 8.44 -18.54
CA GLU A 3 26.03 7.97 -18.74
C GLU A 3 27.06 8.96 -18.17
N LYS A 4 26.83 10.27 -18.39
CA LYS A 4 27.68 11.35 -17.89
C LYS A 4 27.80 11.36 -16.37
N PHE A 5 26.72 11.04 -15.65
CA PHE A 5 26.74 10.91 -14.20
C PHE A 5 27.60 9.74 -13.73
N LEU A 6 27.50 8.59 -14.39
CA LEU A 6 28.32 7.42 -14.06
C LEU A 6 29.80 7.63 -14.41
N GLU A 7 30.10 8.29 -15.54
CA GLU A 7 31.47 8.66 -15.90
C GLU A 7 32.05 9.68 -14.92
N PHE A 8 31.26 10.66 -14.48
CA PHE A 8 31.66 11.61 -13.45
C PHE A 8 32.01 10.87 -12.15
N TRP A 9 31.10 10.05 -11.63
CA TRP A 9 31.35 9.31 -10.38
C TRP A 9 32.45 8.26 -10.52
N GLY A 10 32.58 7.60 -11.67
CA GLY A 10 33.67 6.68 -11.95
C GLY A 10 35.03 7.39 -11.85
N ASN A 11 35.17 8.56 -12.46
CA ASN A 11 36.41 9.34 -12.38
C ASN A 11 36.66 9.93 -11.00
N VAL A 12 35.61 10.38 -10.29
CA VAL A 12 35.72 10.86 -8.91
C VAL A 12 36.17 9.74 -7.98
N LEU A 13 35.55 8.56 -8.03
CA LEU A 13 35.88 7.41 -7.19
C LEU A 13 37.27 6.84 -7.51
N ILE A 14 37.66 6.78 -8.79
CA ILE A 14 39.02 6.38 -9.18
C ILE A 14 40.05 7.38 -8.67
N SER A 15 39.75 8.68 -8.73
CA SER A 15 40.65 9.72 -8.23
C SER A 15 40.77 9.66 -6.70
N ALA A 16 39.68 9.40 -5.99
CA ALA A 16 39.66 9.19 -4.55
C ALA A 16 40.47 7.93 -4.16
N ALA A 17 40.28 6.81 -4.87
CA ALA A 17 41.02 5.56 -4.64
C ALA A 17 42.53 5.71 -4.88
N LYS A 18 42.93 6.62 -5.79
CA LYS A 18 44.34 6.97 -6.05
C LYS A 18 44.91 7.97 -5.04
N GLY A 19 44.15 8.38 -4.02
CA GLY A 19 44.55 9.38 -3.02
C GLY A 19 44.66 10.79 -3.58
N LYS A 20 44.08 11.07 -4.76
CA LYS A 20 44.13 12.39 -5.40
C LYS A 20 42.97 13.31 -5.00
N LYS A 21 41.89 12.76 -4.41
CA LYS A 21 40.72 13.52 -3.95
C LYS A 21 40.34 13.09 -2.54
N ASN A 22 40.10 14.05 -1.65
CA ASN A 22 39.66 13.76 -0.29
C ASN A 22 38.13 13.62 -0.26
N ALA A 23 37.64 12.77 0.65
CA ALA A 23 36.20 12.62 0.89
C ALA A 23 35.55 13.94 1.34
N ASP A 24 36.31 14.80 2.02
CA ASP A 24 35.89 16.13 2.45
C ASP A 24 35.64 17.06 1.25
N ASP A 25 36.48 17.01 0.21
CA ASP A 25 36.32 17.83 -1.01
C ASP A 25 35.02 17.45 -1.75
N ILE A 26 34.69 16.16 -1.77
CA ILE A 26 33.45 15.65 -2.37
C ILE A 26 32.25 16.09 -1.53
N SER A 27 32.35 15.96 -0.20
CA SER A 27 31.28 16.35 0.73
C SER A 27 30.96 17.84 0.63
N HIS A 28 31.99 18.70 0.63
CA HIS A 28 31.80 20.14 0.47
C HIS A 28 31.24 20.49 -0.91
N TRP A 29 31.71 19.87 -2.01
CA TRP A 29 31.16 20.15 -3.34
C TRP A 29 29.68 19.76 -3.46
N VAL A 30 29.25 18.68 -2.80
CA VAL A 30 27.83 18.27 -2.76
C VAL A 30 26.99 19.24 -1.93
N GLN A 31 27.54 19.84 -0.86
CA GLN A 31 26.82 20.75 0.03
C GLN A 31 26.79 22.21 -0.47
N GLU A 32 27.91 22.70 -0.96
CA GLU A 32 28.12 24.11 -1.35
C GLU A 32 27.97 24.31 -2.87
N GLY A 33 27.90 23.23 -3.64
CA GLY A 33 27.67 23.27 -5.08
C GLY A 33 28.89 23.74 -5.88
N LEU A 34 28.64 24.14 -7.13
CA LEU A 34 29.65 24.49 -8.14
C LEU A 34 30.57 25.68 -7.77
N GLY A 35 30.38 26.30 -6.60
CA GLY A 35 30.99 27.57 -6.23
C GLY A 35 32.41 27.54 -5.66
N SER A 36 32.95 26.39 -5.22
CA SER A 36 34.22 26.40 -4.44
C SER A 36 35.27 25.33 -4.74
N PHE A 37 35.00 24.32 -5.59
CA PHE A 37 36.02 23.32 -5.94
C PHE A 37 36.30 23.32 -7.44
N SER A 38 37.44 23.94 -7.82
CA SER A 38 37.78 24.14 -9.23
C SER A 38 37.85 22.83 -9.99
N GLU A 39 38.39 21.74 -9.41
CA GLU A 39 38.57 20.48 -10.13
C GLU A 39 37.27 19.68 -10.35
N LEU A 40 36.40 19.59 -9.33
CA LEU A 40 35.09 18.91 -9.44
C LEU A 40 34.14 19.69 -10.35
N THR A 41 34.13 21.02 -10.24
CA THR A 41 33.36 21.89 -11.14
C THR A 41 33.90 21.80 -12.58
N THR A 42 35.22 21.79 -12.79
CA THR A 42 35.82 21.63 -14.13
C THR A 42 35.44 20.27 -14.73
N MET A 43 35.51 19.21 -13.92
CA MET A 43 35.15 17.86 -14.36
C MET A 43 33.65 17.77 -14.73
N PHE A 44 32.78 18.35 -13.90
CA PHE A 44 31.36 18.48 -14.20
C PHE A 44 31.12 19.27 -15.49
N GLN A 45 31.78 20.42 -15.64
CA GLN A 45 31.70 21.24 -16.85
C GLN A 45 32.13 20.46 -18.09
N LYS A 46 33.20 19.67 -18.00
CA LYS A 46 33.68 18.83 -19.10
C LYS A 46 32.68 17.74 -19.50
N PHE A 47 32.15 16.97 -18.55
CA PHE A 47 31.20 15.89 -18.85
C PHE A 47 29.85 16.39 -19.36
N TYR A 48 29.41 17.56 -18.90
CA TYR A 48 28.16 18.17 -19.33
C TYR A 48 28.30 19.16 -20.50
N GLY A 49 29.51 19.38 -21.02
CA GLY A 49 29.74 20.21 -22.22
C GLY A 49 29.70 21.72 -21.97
N LEU A 50 30.01 22.14 -20.75
CA LEU A 50 30.02 23.54 -20.30
C LEU A 50 31.42 24.19 -20.40
N ASP A 51 32.48 23.40 -20.59
CA ASP A 51 33.91 23.82 -20.58
C ASP A 51 34.27 24.84 -21.69
N GLY A 52 33.49 24.90 -22.77
CA GLY A 52 33.71 25.81 -23.90
C GLY A 52 32.85 27.07 -23.90
N LEU A 53 31.96 27.25 -22.91
CA LEU A 53 30.97 28.33 -22.89
C LEU A 53 31.41 29.44 -21.92
N PRO A 54 31.29 30.73 -22.31
CA PRO A 54 31.57 31.82 -21.38
C PRO A 54 30.60 31.77 -20.20
N GLU A 55 31.10 31.73 -18.96
CA GLU A 55 30.25 31.62 -17.74
C GLU A 55 29.15 32.70 -17.64
N ARG A 56 29.34 33.84 -18.32
CA ARG A 56 28.38 34.95 -18.36
C ARG A 56 27.32 34.85 -19.45
N SER A 57 27.41 33.90 -20.38
CA SER A 57 26.43 33.76 -21.46
C SER A 57 25.13 33.16 -20.94
N ASP A 58 24.01 33.54 -21.55
CA ASP A 58 22.71 32.97 -21.21
C ASP A 58 22.61 31.48 -21.63
N GLU A 59 23.37 31.09 -22.66
CA GLU A 59 23.54 29.70 -23.09
C GLU A 59 24.25 28.86 -22.01
N TYR A 60 25.28 29.38 -21.36
CA TYR A 60 25.94 28.72 -20.23
C TYR A 60 24.97 28.50 -19.09
N ARG A 61 24.20 29.53 -18.70
CA ARG A 61 23.24 29.42 -17.59
C ARG A 61 22.14 28.40 -17.88
N THR A 62 21.62 28.37 -19.09
CA THR A 62 20.56 27.43 -19.48
C THR A 62 21.07 26.00 -19.55
N MET A 63 22.24 25.78 -20.16
CA MET A 63 22.90 24.47 -20.19
C MET A 63 23.32 24.00 -18.80
N ALA A 64 23.87 24.87 -17.95
CA ALA A 64 24.28 24.54 -16.59
C ALA A 64 23.07 24.17 -15.72
N LYS A 65 21.96 24.89 -15.85
CA LYS A 65 20.71 24.56 -15.14
C LYS A 65 20.14 23.22 -15.59
N LYS A 66 20.20 22.92 -16.90
CA LYS A 66 19.79 21.63 -17.45
C LYS A 66 20.68 20.49 -16.94
N ALA A 67 22.00 20.64 -17.05
CA ALA A 67 22.98 19.69 -16.56
C ALA A 67 22.83 19.41 -15.06
N THR A 68 22.62 20.45 -14.25
CA THR A 68 22.38 20.31 -12.80
C THR A 68 21.11 19.51 -12.52
N ARG A 69 20.02 19.77 -13.26
CA ARG A 69 18.76 19.04 -13.10
C ARG A 69 18.89 17.57 -13.50
N GLU A 70 19.57 17.29 -14.61
CA GLU A 70 19.85 15.92 -15.07
C GLU A 70 20.69 15.17 -14.05
N PHE A 71 21.77 15.79 -13.55
CA PHE A 71 22.63 15.22 -12.51
C PHE A 71 21.87 14.94 -11.21
N GLN A 72 21.03 15.87 -10.74
CA GLN A 72 20.20 15.67 -9.55
C GLN A 72 19.18 14.54 -9.71
N SER A 73 18.58 14.42 -10.90
CA SER A 73 17.65 13.32 -11.20
C SER A 73 18.37 11.98 -11.14
N SER A 74 19.54 11.88 -11.79
CA SER A 74 20.34 10.66 -11.79
C SER A 74 20.88 10.30 -10.40
N LEU A 75 21.25 11.29 -9.59
CA LEU A 75 21.64 11.07 -8.20
C LEU A 75 20.47 10.48 -7.40
N LYS A 76 19.27 11.02 -7.58
CA LYS A 76 18.07 10.49 -6.90
C LYS A 76 17.75 9.06 -7.33
N GLU A 77 17.86 8.77 -8.62
CA GLU A 77 17.66 7.41 -9.15
C GLU A 77 18.73 6.43 -8.65
N TYR A 78 19.99 6.87 -8.55
CA TYR A 78 21.10 6.08 -8.00
C TYR A 78 20.87 5.77 -6.51
N LEU A 79 20.48 6.77 -5.72
CA LEU A 79 20.17 6.57 -4.30
C LEU A 79 18.96 5.65 -4.11
N ALA A 80 17.91 5.81 -4.93
CA ALA A 80 16.75 4.93 -4.90
C ALA A 80 17.12 3.48 -5.22
N MET A 81 18.00 3.25 -6.20
CA MET A 81 18.53 1.91 -6.52
C MET A 81 19.32 1.30 -5.35
N MET A 82 20.09 2.11 -4.64
CA MET A 82 20.86 1.71 -3.46
C MET A 82 19.99 1.58 -2.19
N GLY A 83 18.67 1.78 -2.28
CA GLY A 83 17.75 1.73 -1.14
C GLY A 83 17.93 2.90 -0.16
N MET A 84 18.69 3.93 -0.54
CA MET A 84 18.89 5.12 0.29
C MET A 84 17.71 6.08 0.08
N ALA A 85 16.93 6.29 1.13
CA ALA A 85 15.87 7.30 1.15
C ALA A 85 16.46 8.71 1.27
N SER A 86 15.76 9.71 0.73
CA SER A 86 16.18 11.09 0.88
C SER A 86 16.21 11.48 2.37
N LYS A 87 17.06 12.43 2.75
CA LYS A 87 17.13 12.93 4.14
C LYS A 87 15.75 13.40 4.63
N ASP A 88 14.95 13.98 3.74
CA ASP A 88 13.58 14.40 4.04
C ASP A 88 12.65 13.23 4.35
N ASP A 89 12.76 12.13 3.61
CA ASP A 89 12.00 10.91 3.89
C ASP A 89 12.41 10.30 5.24
N HIS A 90 13.71 10.32 5.55
CA HIS A 90 14.22 9.88 6.84
C HIS A 90 13.70 10.75 7.99
N LEU A 91 13.73 12.07 7.84
CA LEU A 91 13.20 13.01 8.85
C LEU A 91 11.68 12.86 9.02
N ASN A 92 10.93 12.70 7.93
CA ASN A 92 9.50 12.40 8.01
C ASN A 92 9.23 11.06 8.69
N LEU A 93 10.07 10.05 8.46
CA LEU A 93 9.95 8.75 9.11
C LEU A 93 10.24 8.86 10.61
N VAL A 94 11.26 9.61 11.01
CA VAL A 94 11.57 9.91 12.42
C VAL A 94 10.40 10.64 13.08
N ALA A 95 9.85 11.68 12.44
CA ALA A 95 8.69 12.40 12.97
C ALA A 95 7.45 11.51 13.12
N LYS A 96 7.21 10.59 12.18
CA LYS A 96 6.14 9.58 12.31
C LYS A 96 6.41 8.61 13.45
N TYR A 97 7.67 8.21 13.64
CA TYR A 97 8.07 7.30 14.71
C TYR A 97 7.90 7.95 16.09
N GLU A 98 8.27 9.23 16.24
CA GLU A 98 8.05 10.00 17.46
C GLU A 98 6.56 10.13 17.79
N LYS A 99 5.72 10.49 16.81
CA LYS A 99 4.26 10.54 16.98
C LYS A 99 3.66 9.19 17.35
N LEU A 100 4.19 8.10 16.78
CA LEU A 100 3.72 6.76 17.09
C LEU A 100 4.12 6.34 18.51
N LYS A 101 5.34 6.69 18.93
CA LYS A 101 5.84 6.45 20.29
C LYS A 101 5.02 7.22 21.33
N GLU A 102 4.67 8.47 21.05
CA GLU A 102 3.78 9.29 21.88
C GLU A 102 2.40 8.63 22.01
N LYS A 103 1.78 8.22 20.89
CA LYS A 103 0.51 7.48 20.92
C LYS A 103 0.59 6.16 21.70
N CYS A 104 1.68 5.42 21.57
CA CYS A 104 1.88 4.21 22.36
C CYS A 104 1.96 4.52 23.85
N ALA A 105 2.66 5.58 24.24
CA ALA A 105 2.72 6.03 25.64
C ALA A 105 1.33 6.44 26.16
N ASP A 106 0.57 7.23 25.39
CA ASP A 106 -0.80 7.64 25.75
C ASP A 106 -1.75 6.43 25.89
N GLN A 107 -1.64 5.46 24.97
CA GLN A 107 -2.43 4.24 25.02
C GLN A 107 -2.04 3.36 26.21
N GLU A 108 -0.75 3.30 26.55
CA GLU A 108 -0.26 2.51 27.67
C GLU A 108 -0.65 3.14 29.02
N GLU A 109 -0.67 4.48 29.11
CA GLU A 109 -1.25 5.21 30.23
C GLU A 109 -2.76 5.01 30.33
N SER A 110 -3.48 5.07 29.21
CA SER A 110 -4.92 4.80 29.15
C SER A 110 -5.24 3.38 29.60
N ILE A 111 -4.47 2.38 29.14
CA ILE A 111 -4.61 0.98 29.58
C ILE A 111 -4.31 0.85 31.06
N ARG A 112 -3.28 1.53 31.58
CA ARG A 112 -2.94 1.53 33.01
C ARG A 112 -4.08 2.13 33.84
N HIS A 113 -4.63 3.26 33.41
CA HIS A 113 -5.75 3.93 34.07
C HIS A 113 -7.02 3.06 34.02
N LEU A 114 -7.33 2.45 32.88
CA LEU A 114 -8.45 1.53 32.74
C LEU A 114 -8.29 0.29 33.62
N ARG A 115 -7.08 -0.30 33.70
CA ARG A 115 -6.79 -1.41 34.63
C ARG A 115 -6.94 -1.00 36.09
N MET A 116 -6.49 0.21 36.44
CA MET A 116 -6.67 0.76 37.79
C MET A 116 -8.15 0.95 38.12
N LEU A 117 -8.94 1.51 37.20
CA LEU A 117 -10.39 1.63 37.34
C LEU A 117 -11.08 0.27 37.41
N LEU A 118 -10.63 -0.73 36.65
CA LEU A 118 -11.16 -2.10 36.70
C LEU A 118 -10.93 -2.73 38.08
N ASN A 119 -9.73 -2.57 38.62
CA ASN A 119 -9.37 -3.06 39.94
C ASN A 119 -10.09 -2.29 41.06
N ALA A 120 -10.25 -0.97 40.92
CA ALA A 120 -10.94 -0.11 41.89
C ALA A 120 -12.47 -0.29 41.87
N LYS A 121 -13.06 -0.58 40.70
CA LYS A 121 -14.50 -0.85 40.51
C LYS A 121 -14.89 -2.26 40.97
N GLY A 122 -13.96 -3.05 41.51
CA GLY A 122 -14.29 -4.33 42.12
C GLY A 122 -14.75 -5.38 41.10
N MET A 123 -14.02 -5.58 40.00
CA MET A 123 -14.21 -6.80 39.18
C MET A 123 -13.77 -8.11 39.88
N ASN A 124 -13.50 -8.06 41.19
CA ASN A 124 -13.48 -9.23 42.07
C ASN A 124 -14.87 -9.58 42.65
N ASP A 125 -15.90 -8.77 42.41
CA ASP A 125 -17.27 -9.15 42.77
C ASP A 125 -17.75 -10.23 41.79
N ALA A 126 -17.85 -11.46 42.28
CA ALA A 126 -18.32 -12.65 41.56
C ALA A 126 -19.60 -12.39 40.74
N HIS A 127 -20.46 -11.49 41.22
CA HIS A 127 -21.70 -11.07 40.57
C HIS A 127 -21.48 -10.35 39.21
N THR A 128 -20.39 -9.60 39.04
CA THR A 128 -20.09 -8.92 37.75
C THR A 128 -19.58 -9.91 36.71
N MET A 129 -18.81 -10.92 37.15
CA MET A 129 -18.34 -12.01 36.30
C MET A 129 -19.50 -12.93 35.89
N GLU A 130 -20.41 -13.21 36.81
CA GLU A 130 -21.64 -13.99 36.54
C GLU A 130 -22.56 -13.27 35.54
N ASN A 131 -22.75 -11.95 35.69
CA ASN A 131 -23.51 -11.15 34.73
C ASN A 131 -22.86 -11.10 33.34
N PHE A 132 -21.53 -11.01 33.28
CA PHE A 132 -20.80 -11.04 32.01
C PHE A 132 -20.89 -12.43 31.35
N GLN A 133 -20.78 -13.49 32.14
CA GLN A 133 -20.95 -14.86 31.67
C GLN A 133 -22.37 -15.12 31.16
N GLY A 134 -23.39 -14.58 31.84
CA GLY A 134 -24.79 -14.60 31.37
C GLY A 134 -24.96 -13.89 30.03
N MET A 135 -24.40 -12.67 29.89
CA MET A 135 -24.50 -11.90 28.65
C MET A 135 -23.79 -12.58 27.46
N VAL A 136 -22.63 -13.20 27.69
CA VAL A 136 -21.91 -13.99 26.66
C VAL A 136 -22.73 -15.22 26.25
N LYS A 137 -23.39 -15.87 27.21
CA LYS A 137 -24.27 -17.02 26.92
C LYS A 137 -25.49 -16.59 26.10
N ASP A 138 -26.13 -15.48 26.46
CA ASP A 138 -27.28 -14.94 25.74
C ASP A 138 -26.91 -14.53 24.30
N GLN A 139 -25.73 -13.94 24.10
CA GLN A 139 -25.21 -13.65 22.75
C GLN A 139 -24.92 -14.92 21.96
N GLY A 140 -24.38 -15.96 22.60
CA GLY A 140 -24.16 -17.27 21.98
C GLY A 140 -25.47 -17.92 21.54
N GLU A 141 -26.51 -17.86 22.38
CA GLU A 141 -27.85 -18.36 22.04
C GLU A 141 -28.50 -17.55 20.92
N PHE A 142 -28.31 -16.22 20.88
CA PHE A 142 -28.81 -15.38 19.80
C PHE A 142 -28.12 -15.71 18.47
N PHE A 143 -26.80 -15.90 18.47
CA PHE A 143 -26.06 -16.33 17.29
C PHE A 143 -26.52 -17.72 16.83
N GLN A 144 -26.68 -18.67 17.75
CA GLN A 144 -27.15 -20.01 17.42
C GLN A 144 -28.58 -19.97 16.84
N LYS A 145 -29.49 -19.17 17.41
CA LYS A 145 -30.83 -18.95 16.87
C LYS A 145 -30.80 -18.29 15.48
N MET A 146 -29.89 -17.34 15.25
CA MET A 146 -29.72 -16.70 13.95
C MET A 146 -29.20 -17.68 12.90
N VAL A 147 -28.19 -18.48 13.25
CA VAL A 147 -27.62 -19.52 12.37
C VAL A 147 -28.66 -20.60 12.09
N THR A 148 -29.38 -21.08 13.10
CA THR A 148 -30.48 -22.04 12.91
C THR A 148 -31.59 -21.44 12.06
N GLY A 149 -32.01 -20.20 12.30
CA GLY A 149 -33.01 -19.51 11.49
C GLY A 149 -32.56 -19.31 10.04
N PHE A 150 -31.27 -19.05 9.81
CA PHE A 150 -30.69 -18.93 8.47
C PHE A 150 -30.62 -20.28 7.74
N ILE A 151 -30.17 -21.34 8.43
CA ILE A 151 -30.14 -22.72 7.90
C ILE A 151 -31.56 -23.20 7.60
N GLN A 152 -32.51 -22.92 8.49
CA GLN A 152 -33.90 -23.30 8.33
C GLN A 152 -34.60 -22.48 7.23
N GLY A 153 -34.25 -21.20 7.08
CA GLY A 153 -34.70 -20.35 5.97
C GLY A 153 -34.13 -20.79 4.60
N MET A 154 -32.91 -21.34 4.56
CA MET A 154 -32.36 -21.97 3.35
C MET A 154 -32.98 -23.34 3.08
N GLY A 155 -33.21 -24.17 4.09
CA GLY A 155 -33.85 -25.47 3.95
C GLY A 155 -35.35 -25.40 3.59
N SER A 156 -36.05 -24.34 4.02
CA SER A 156 -37.44 -24.10 3.63
C SER A 156 -37.59 -23.59 2.20
N LYS A 157 -36.59 -22.86 1.65
CA LYS A 157 -36.57 -22.47 0.23
C LYS A 157 -36.42 -23.67 -0.71
N GLU A 158 -35.80 -24.75 -0.26
CA GLU A 158 -35.62 -25.96 -1.08
C GLU A 158 -36.92 -26.78 -1.21
N LYS A 159 -37.78 -26.76 -0.18
CA LYS A 159 -39.11 -27.42 -0.19
C LYS A 159 -40.17 -26.62 -0.95
N ASP A 160 -40.13 -25.29 -0.92
CA ASP A 160 -41.07 -24.47 -1.69
C ASP A 160 -40.77 -24.46 -3.20
N LEU A 161 -39.48 -24.55 -3.59
CA LEU A 161 -39.09 -24.67 -5.01
C LEU A 161 -39.44 -26.04 -5.61
N THR A 162 -39.49 -27.11 -4.81
CA THR A 162 -39.93 -28.44 -5.28
C THR A 162 -41.46 -28.58 -5.30
N ALA A 163 -42.18 -27.99 -4.34
CA ALA A 163 -43.66 -28.01 -4.35
C ALA A 163 -44.26 -27.19 -5.51
N GLN A 164 -43.63 -26.07 -5.88
CA GLN A 164 -44.14 -25.21 -6.96
C GLN A 164 -43.85 -25.75 -8.38
N LYS A 165 -42.87 -26.66 -8.53
CA LYS A 165 -42.58 -27.32 -9.81
C LYS A 165 -43.55 -28.46 -10.11
N THR A 166 -43.96 -29.24 -9.10
CA THR A 166 -44.92 -30.34 -9.27
C THR A 166 -46.34 -29.86 -9.61
N GLN A 167 -46.73 -28.64 -9.22
CA GLN A 167 -48.06 -28.10 -9.54
C GLN A 167 -48.14 -27.44 -10.92
N LYS A 168 -47.00 -27.03 -11.52
CA LYS A 168 -46.98 -26.39 -12.85
C LYS A 168 -46.93 -27.41 -14.00
N ASP A 169 -46.42 -28.61 -13.76
CA ASP A 169 -46.41 -29.69 -14.75
C ASP A 169 -47.75 -30.45 -14.82
N ASN A 170 -48.57 -30.43 -13.76
CA ASN A 170 -49.93 -31.03 -13.77
C ASN A 170 -51.04 -30.16 -14.40
N LEU A 171 -50.75 -28.91 -14.78
CA LEU A 171 -51.73 -27.99 -15.39
C LEU A 171 -51.51 -27.78 -16.90
N LYS A 172 -50.60 -28.53 -17.52
CA LYS A 172 -50.33 -28.46 -18.98
C LYS A 172 -50.63 -29.77 -19.74
N GLY A 173 -51.24 -30.75 -19.09
CA GLY A 173 -51.53 -32.09 -19.65
C GLY A 173 -52.99 -32.36 -20.04
N GLU A 174 -53.89 -31.38 -19.99
CA GLU A 174 -55.32 -31.63 -20.23
C GLU A 174 -55.94 -30.59 -21.19
N ARG A 175 -55.47 -30.59 -22.44
CA ARG A 175 -56.26 -30.05 -23.57
C ARG A 175 -55.77 -30.56 -24.93
N THR A 176 -56.12 -31.79 -25.26
CA THR A 176 -56.38 -32.23 -26.64
C THR A 176 -57.12 -33.54 -26.60
N GLN A 177 -58.45 -33.49 -26.64
CA GLN A 177 -59.29 -34.54 -27.21
C GLN A 177 -60.59 -33.88 -27.64
N ASP A 178 -60.67 -33.55 -28.92
CA ASP A 178 -61.89 -33.72 -29.71
C ASP A 178 -61.42 -34.05 -31.13
N GLY A 179 -61.70 -35.27 -31.56
CA GLY A 179 -61.33 -35.82 -32.86
C GLY A 179 -62.13 -35.19 -34.01
N PRO A 180 -61.89 -35.67 -35.24
CA PRO A 180 -62.84 -36.65 -35.72
C PRO A 180 -62.21 -37.90 -36.33
N SER A 181 -63.04 -38.94 -36.28
CA SER A 181 -62.84 -40.35 -36.62
C SER A 181 -62.37 -40.65 -38.04
N GLU A 182 -61.67 -41.78 -38.13
CA GLU A 182 -61.68 -42.82 -39.17
C GLU A 182 -62.33 -42.50 -40.53
N ASN A 183 -61.59 -42.75 -41.61
CA ASN A 183 -61.91 -43.92 -42.44
C ASN A 183 -60.79 -44.32 -43.43
N ALA A 184 -60.85 -45.60 -43.81
CA ALA A 184 -60.10 -46.33 -44.84
C ALA A 184 -58.67 -46.79 -44.49
N GLN A 185 -58.25 -48.03 -44.77
CA GLN A 185 -58.89 -49.33 -44.97
C GLN A 185 -57.70 -50.30 -45.08
N SER A 186 -57.79 -51.46 -44.46
CA SER A 186 -56.84 -52.57 -44.62
C SER A 186 -57.05 -53.29 -45.95
N ASP A 187 -55.95 -53.83 -46.47
CA ASP A 187 -55.74 -54.58 -47.71
C ASP A 187 -56.77 -55.70 -47.99
N ASP A 188 -57.28 -55.73 -49.23
CA ASP A 188 -57.18 -56.80 -50.27
C ASP A 188 -58.23 -56.59 -51.39
#